data_AF-A0A0H3ZX91-F1
#
_entry.id   AF-A0A0H3ZX91-F1
#
_cell.length_a   1.000
_cell.length_b   1.000
_cell.length_c   1.000
_cell.angle_alpha   90.00
_cell.angle_beta   90.00
_cell.angle_gamma   90.00
#
_symmetry.space_group_name_H-M   'P 1'
#
loop_
_entity.id
_entity.type
_entity.pdbx_description
1 polymer ?
#
loop_
_entity_poly.entity_id
_entity_poly.type
_entity_poly.pdbx_seq_one_letter_code
_entity_poly.pdbx_strand_id
1 'polypeptide(L)' 'MNNVTTPIHSINVDFSHSSEAKELFMIVKGRLSWLSPSSPEFEFLHPIYEQLVEATELLESLEE' A
#
# COMPACT_ATOMS: atom_id res chain seq x y z
N MET A 1 12.80 -20.36 -11.84
CA MET A 1 11.41 -20.74 -11.53
C MET A 1 11.03 -19.98 -10.27
N ASN A 2 10.45 -18.80 -10.42
CA ASN A 2 10.02 -18.02 -9.26
C ASN A 2 8.61 -18.48 -8.94
N ASN A 3 8.47 -19.33 -7.92
CA ASN A 3 7.18 -19.65 -7.32
C ASN A 3 6.69 -18.38 -6.60
N VAL A 4 6.16 -17.44 -7.37
CA VAL A 4 5.37 -16.35 -6.80
C VAL A 4 4.02 -16.98 -6.49
N THR A 5 3.86 -17.47 -5.27
CA THR A 5 2.56 -17.79 -4.70
C THR A 5 1.82 -16.49 -4.46
N THR A 6 1.38 -15.85 -5.54
CA THR A 6 0.45 -14.73 -5.44
C THR A 6 -0.82 -15.27 -4.79
N PRO A 7 -1.29 -14.69 -3.66
CA PRO A 7 -2.54 -15.09 -3.05
C PRO A 7 -3.66 -15.09 -4.12
N ILE A 8 -4.60 -16.04 -4.04
CA ILE A 8 -5.69 -16.19 -5.02
C ILE A 8 -6.49 -14.88 -5.25
N HIS A 9 -6.41 -13.93 -4.31
CA HIS A 9 -7.10 -12.64 -4.32
C HIS A 9 -6.15 -11.43 -4.37
N SER A 10 -4.91 -11.60 -4.84
CA SER A 10 -3.98 -10.47 -4.96
C SER A 10 -4.43 -9.48 -6.03
N ILE A 11 -4.44 -8.21 -5.69
CA ILE A 11 -4.58 -7.12 -6.65
C ILE A 11 -3.18 -6.60 -6.95
N ASN A 12 -2.78 -6.60 -8.22
CA ASN A 12 -1.58 -5.89 -8.67
C ASN A 12 -2.01 -4.55 -9.28
N VAL A 13 -1.34 -3.47 -8.90
CA VAL A 13 -1.58 -2.12 -9.40
C VAL A 13 -0.26 -1.61 -9.95
N ASP A 14 -0.18 -1.48 -11.27
CA ASP A 14 1.01 -0.96 -11.94
C ASP A 14 0.93 0.57 -11.99
N PHE A 15 2.01 1.25 -11.59
CA PHE A 15 2.13 2.71 -11.61
C PHE A 15 3.10 3.16 -12.70
N SER A 16 2.79 4.29 -13.34
CA SER A 16 3.66 4.90 -14.35
C SER A 16 4.72 5.82 -13.73
N HIS A 17 4.45 6.36 -12.54
CA HIS A 17 5.33 7.29 -11.79
C HIS A 17 5.20 7.06 -10.28
N SER A 18 6.24 7.34 -9.49
CA SER A 18 6.15 7.21 -8.02
C SER A 18 5.07 8.09 -7.41
N SER A 19 4.73 9.22 -8.06
CA SER A 19 3.69 10.13 -7.61
C SER A 19 2.32 9.46 -7.52
N GLU A 20 2.01 8.49 -8.39
CA GLU A 20 0.75 7.74 -8.35
C GLU A 20 0.68 6.84 -7.11
N ALA A 21 1.79 6.18 -6.77
CA ALA A 21 1.91 5.38 -5.55
C ALA A 21 1.79 6.25 -4.29
N LYS A 22 2.42 7.43 -4.29
CA LYS A 22 2.31 8.41 -3.19
C LYS A 22 0.88 8.89 -2.97
N GLU A 23 0.15 9.18 -4.04
CA GLU A 23 -1.25 9.60 -3.92
C GLU A 23 -2.13 8.48 -3.33
N LEU A 24 -1.95 7.22 -3.78
CA LEU A 24 -2.66 6.08 -3.19
C LEU A 24 -2.31 5.91 -1.71
N PHE A 25 -1.03 6.00 -1.37
CA PHE A 25 -0.55 5.98 0.01
C PHE A 25 -1.23 7.06 0.86
N MET A 26 -1.31 8.30 0.37
CA MET A 26 -1.92 9.42 1.08
C MET A 26 -3.43 9.22 1.31
N ILE A 27 -4.15 8.63 0.34
CA ILE A 27 -5.57 8.27 0.50
C ILE A 27 -5.75 7.25 1.62
N VAL A 28 -4.96 6.17 1.61
CA VAL A 28 -5.08 5.10 2.61
C VAL A 28 -4.68 5.61 4.00
N LYS A 29 -3.58 6.36 4.10
CA LYS A 29 -3.15 7.05 5.34
C LYS A 29 -4.22 7.98 5.87
N GLY A 30 -4.83 8.77 4.98
CA GLY A 30 -5.91 9.69 5.29
C GLY A 30 -7.15 8.96 5.80
N ARG A 31 -7.48 7.77 5.28
CA ARG A 31 -8.58 6.96 5.81
C ARG A 31 -8.25 6.41 7.20
N LEU A 32 -7.05 5.86 7.40
CA LEU A 32 -6.64 5.30 8.68
C LEU A 32 -6.66 6.31 9.82
N SER A 33 -6.28 7.57 9.56
CA SER A 33 -6.18 8.59 10.63
C SER A 33 -7.52 8.97 11.27
N TRP A 34 -8.65 8.58 10.67
CA TRP A 34 -10.00 8.86 11.17
C TRP A 34 -10.67 7.60 11.75
N LEU A 35 -10.04 6.43 11.60
CA LEU A 35 -10.54 5.17 12.13
C LEU A 35 -10.04 4.97 13.56
N SER A 36 -10.85 4.32 14.39
CA SER A 36 -10.38 3.82 15.69
C SER A 36 -9.37 2.70 15.45
N PRO A 37 -8.23 2.65 16.16
CA PRO A 37 -7.28 1.53 16.06
C PRO A 37 -7.89 0.16 16.41
N SER A 38 -8.99 0.14 17.15
CA SER A 38 -9.75 -1.07 17.51
C SER A 38 -10.90 -1.38 16.55
N SER A 39 -11.09 -0.59 15.50
CA SER A 39 -12.15 -0.85 14.52
C SER A 39 -11.74 -1.97 13.55
N PRO A 40 -12.68 -2.85 13.15
CA PRO A 40 -12.40 -3.86 12.14
C PRO A 40 -11.84 -3.26 10.84
N GLU A 41 -12.34 -2.09 10.43
CA GLU A 41 -11.85 -1.39 9.25
C GLU A 41 -10.38 -1.00 9.36
N PHE A 42 -9.92 -0.61 10.55
CA PHE A 42 -8.51 -0.34 10.80
C PHE A 42 -7.70 -1.64 10.71
N GLU A 43 -8.16 -2.72 11.34
CA GLU A 43 -7.48 -4.02 11.30
C GLU A 43 -7.30 -4.55 9.86
N PHE A 44 -8.28 -4.33 8.99
CA PHE A 44 -8.18 -4.73 7.58
C PHE A 44 -7.31 -3.79 6.74
N LEU A 45 -7.38 -2.47 6.99
CA LEU A 45 -6.71 -1.47 6.16
C LEU A 45 -5.23 -1.25 6.57
N HIS A 46 -4.88 -1.51 7.82
CA HIS A 46 -3.53 -1.28 8.34
C HIS A 46 -2.45 -2.13 7.63
N PRO A 47 -2.64 -3.45 7.39
CA PRO A 47 -1.66 -4.24 6.64
C PRO A 47 -1.48 -3.78 5.18
N ILE A 48 -2.51 -3.18 4.57
CA ILE A 48 -2.44 -2.60 3.22
C ILE A 48 -1.60 -1.32 3.26
N TYR A 49 -1.81 -0.49 4.29
CA TYR A 49 -1.01 0.71 4.51
C TYR A 49 0.47 0.39 4.69
N GLU A 50 0.83 -0.63 5.48
CA GLU A 50 2.23 -1.05 5.67
C GLU A 50 2.89 -1.45 4.34
N GLN A 51 2.19 -2.24 3.51
CA GLN A 51 2.67 -2.58 2.17
C GLN A 51 2.87 -1.36 1.26
N LEU A 52 1.97 -0.36 1.36
CA LEU A 52 2.09 0.89 0.60
C LEU A 52 3.26 1.76 1.08
N VAL A 53 3.59 1.74 2.37
CA VAL A 53 4.79 2.43 2.91
C VAL A 53 6.04 1.85 2.24
N GLU A 54 6.24 0.53 2.34
CA GLU A 54 7.40 -0.15 1.78
C GLU A 54 7.53 0.07 0.27
N ALA A 55 6.41 -0.04 -0.45
CA ALA A 55 6.39 0.16 -1.89
C ALA A 55 6.71 1.62 -2.28
N THR A 56 6.18 2.60 -1.55
CA THR A 56 6.43 4.02 -1.82
C THR A 56 7.88 4.40 -1.54
N GLU A 57 8.44 3.95 -0.41
CA GLU A 57 9.86 4.17 -0.07
C GLU A 57 10.80 3.56 -1.12
N LEU A 58 10.48 2.35 -1.60
CA LEU A 58 11.23 1.71 -2.68
C LEU A 58 11.16 2.53 -3.97
N LEU A 59 9.97 2.98 -4.37
CA LEU A 59 9.80 3.78 -5.58
C LEU A 59 10.53 5.11 -5.51
N GLU A 60 10.50 5.80 -4.37
CA GLU A 60 11.26 7.03 -4.14
C GLU A 60 12.77 6.79 -4.28
N SER A 61 13.28 5.68 -3.74
CA SER A 61 14.71 5.35 -3.82
C SER A 61 15.21 5.07 -5.24
N LEU A 62 14.31 4.73 -6.18
CA LEU A 62 14.65 4.44 -7.58
C LEU A 62 14.59 5.67 -8.49
N GLU A 63 14.00 6.78 -8.02
CA GLU A 63 13.90 8.03 -8.78
C GLU A 63 15.04 9.02 -8.47
N GLU A 64 15.84 8.78 -7.43
CA GLU A 64 17.07 9.50 -7.08
C GLU A 64 18.29 9.02 -7.88
#